data_AF-A0A4R3KRX3-F1
#
_entry.id   AF-A0A4R3KRX3-F1
#
_cell.length_a   1.000
_cell.length_b   1.000
_cell.length_c   1.000
_cell.angle_alpha   90.00
_cell.angle_beta   90.00
_cell.angle_gamma   90.00
#
_symmetry.space_group_name_H-M   'P 1'
#
loop_
_entity.id
_entity.type
_entity.pdbx_description
1 polymer ?
#
loop_
_entity_poly.entity_id
_entity_poly.type
_entity_poly.pdbx_seq_one_letter_code
_entity_poly.pdbx_strand_id
1 'polypeptide(L)'
;MSHENIQAWKDKFADGETIVSENIVKRKAFNSRVYFDYNTKKLWENSIVLAYIKQFLTTYPTTLLIEGLILLLFGFSLKKNWKSFVLINLLTQVLLTFIIFGAMYKQGSMAAIFFYIPFEIIILIIETKLFKKYLVEHSESRRKTFAIVANIVSFLVGVIGILYYSKR
;
A
#
# COMPACT_ATOMS: atom_id res chain seq x y z
N MET A 1 -30.51 15.66 -1.63
CA MET A 1 -30.25 17.00 -1.05
C MET A 1 -31.30 17.93 -1.65
N SER A 2 -32.19 18.53 -0.86
CA SER A 2 -33.29 19.35 -1.38
C SER A 2 -32.79 20.68 -1.95
N HIS A 3 -33.54 21.24 -2.90
CA HIS A 3 -33.22 22.53 -3.54
C HIS A 3 -33.12 23.71 -2.54
N GLU A 4 -33.85 23.66 -1.43
CA GLU A 4 -33.78 24.66 -0.34
C GLU A 4 -32.40 24.71 0.31
N ASN A 5 -31.74 23.57 0.51
CA ASN A 5 -30.42 23.50 1.15
C ASN A 5 -29.32 24.09 0.26
N ILE A 6 -29.52 24.07 -1.05
CA ILE A 6 -28.58 24.65 -2.03
C ILE A 6 -28.73 26.17 -2.06
N GLN A 7 -29.96 26.67 -1.97
CA GLN A 7 -30.22 28.12 -2.00
C GLN A 7 -29.79 28.80 -0.70
N ALA A 8 -30.09 28.20 0.46
CA ALA A 8 -29.58 28.66 1.75
C ALA A 8 -28.04 28.64 1.81
N TRP A 9 -27.39 27.73 1.10
CA TRP A 9 -25.93 27.72 0.92
C TRP A 9 -25.48 28.95 0.13
N LYS A 10 -26.04 29.18 -1.05
CA LYS A 10 -25.67 30.31 -1.91
C LYS A 10 -25.85 31.66 -1.23
N ASP A 11 -26.95 31.84 -0.52
CA ASP A 11 -27.27 33.10 0.17
C ASP A 11 -26.32 33.36 1.35
N LYS A 12 -25.86 32.30 2.04
CA LYS A 12 -24.86 32.40 3.13
C LYS A 12 -23.45 32.75 2.64
N PHE A 13 -23.14 32.55 1.36
CA PHE A 13 -21.82 32.80 0.77
C PHE A 13 -21.82 33.95 -0.26
N ALA A 14 -22.93 34.69 -0.37
CA ALA A 14 -23.05 35.84 -1.28
C ALA A 14 -22.27 37.07 -0.80
N ASP A 15 -21.93 37.15 0.49
CA ASP A 15 -21.42 38.37 1.13
C ASP A 15 -19.88 38.54 1.10
N GLY A 16 -19.14 37.61 0.49
CA GLY A 16 -17.68 37.72 0.35
C GLY A 16 -16.89 37.56 1.66
N GLU A 17 -17.50 37.04 2.73
CA GLU A 17 -16.82 36.81 4.01
C GLU A 17 -15.68 35.79 3.86
N THR A 18 -14.45 36.23 4.17
CA THR A 18 -13.27 35.36 4.18
C THR A 18 -13.13 34.71 5.56
N ILE A 19 -13.37 33.41 5.63
CA ILE A 19 -13.19 32.63 6.86
C ILE A 19 -11.79 31.99 6.85
N VAL A 20 -10.94 32.38 7.81
CA VAL A 20 -9.58 31.85 7.99
C VAL A 20 -9.61 30.72 9.02
N SER A 21 -8.95 29.61 8.73
CA SER A 21 -8.84 28.49 9.66
C SER A 21 -7.99 28.85 10.88
N GLU A 22 -8.35 28.32 12.05
CA GLU A 22 -7.59 28.56 13.30
C GLU A 22 -6.25 27.81 13.33
N ASN A 23 -6.09 26.78 12.51
CA ASN A 23 -4.86 26.01 12.36
C ASN A 23 -4.30 26.10 10.94
N ILE A 24 -2.97 25.96 10.85
CA ILE A 24 -2.23 25.96 9.57
C ILE A 24 -1.96 24.52 9.15
N VAL A 25 -2.41 24.14 7.95
CA VAL A 25 -2.05 22.87 7.32
C VAL A 25 -0.97 23.13 6.27
N LYS A 26 0.26 22.67 6.54
CA LYS A 26 1.34 22.68 5.54
C LYS A 26 1.07 21.57 4.52
N ARG A 27 0.62 21.94 3.31
CA ARG A 27 0.45 21.01 2.19
C ARG A 27 1.80 20.36 1.85
N LYS A 28 1.83 19.02 1.82
CA LYS A 28 3.02 18.24 1.45
C LYS A 28 2.96 17.66 0.03
N ALA A 29 1.81 17.71 -0.64
CA ALA A 29 1.62 17.14 -1.99
C ALA A 29 0.69 17.99 -2.86
N PHE A 30 0.88 17.89 -4.18
CA PHE A 30 0.15 18.66 -5.21
C PHE A 30 -1.36 18.35 -5.26
N ASN A 31 -1.82 17.27 -4.62
CA ASN A 31 -3.22 16.84 -4.63
C ASN A 31 -3.72 16.43 -3.22
N SER A 32 -3.57 17.31 -2.21
CA SER A 32 -4.14 17.05 -0.89
C SER A 32 -5.62 17.41 -0.81
N ARG A 33 -6.43 16.49 -0.28
CA ARG A 33 -7.80 16.78 0.18
C ARG A 33 -7.72 17.22 1.63
N VAL A 34 -8.09 18.47 1.85
CA VAL A 34 -8.22 19.06 3.18
C VAL A 34 -9.70 19.21 3.45
N TYR A 35 -10.12 18.80 4.63
CA TYR A 35 -11.49 18.96 5.08
C TYR A 35 -11.52 20.16 6.02
N PHE A 36 -12.51 21.03 5.81
CA PHE A 36 -12.75 22.20 6.64
C PHE A 36 -14.08 22.03 7.38
N ASP A 37 -14.04 22.08 8.70
CA ASP A 37 -15.24 22.11 9.53
C ASP A 37 -15.60 23.56 9.81
N TYR A 38 -16.76 23.96 9.31
CA TYR A 38 -17.29 25.32 9.43
C TYR A 38 -17.65 25.71 10.86
N ASN A 39 -18.04 24.75 11.70
CA ASN A 39 -18.44 25.02 13.09
C ASN A 39 -17.20 25.21 13.97
N THR A 40 -16.17 24.40 13.75
CA THR A 40 -14.94 24.44 14.55
C THR A 40 -13.81 25.26 13.93
N LYS A 41 -13.97 25.72 12.67
CA LYS A 41 -12.96 26.46 11.87
C LYS A 41 -11.62 25.74 11.76
N LYS A 42 -11.61 24.41 11.88
CA LYS A 42 -10.40 23.58 11.82
C LYS A 42 -10.27 22.86 10.48
N LEU A 43 -9.03 22.79 10.00
CA LEU A 43 -8.62 21.97 8.86
C LEU A 43 -8.03 20.64 9.33
N TRP A 44 -8.37 19.55 8.64
CA TRP A 44 -7.64 18.28 8.78
C TRP A 44 -7.36 17.64 7.43
N GLU A 45 -6.29 16.86 7.38
CA GLU A 45 -5.85 16.09 6.21
C GLU A 45 -5.86 14.61 6.56
N ASN A 46 -6.19 13.74 5.60
CA ASN A 46 -6.06 12.30 5.83
C ASN A 46 -4.60 11.95 6.12
N SER A 47 -4.35 11.28 7.24
CA SER A 47 -2.99 10.89 7.62
C SER A 47 -2.41 9.93 6.59
N ILE A 48 -1.35 10.38 5.91
CA ILE A 48 -0.59 9.56 4.98
C ILE A 48 -0.08 8.29 5.67
N VAL A 49 0.36 8.39 6.93
CA VAL A 49 0.82 7.25 7.72
C VAL A 49 -0.31 6.23 7.92
N LEU A 50 -1.53 6.68 8.23
CA LEU A 50 -2.68 5.77 8.35
C LEU A 50 -3.03 5.09 7.02
N ALA A 51 -2.92 5.81 5.89
CA ALA A 51 -3.16 5.22 4.57
C ALA A 51 -2.17 4.09 4.27
N TYR A 52 -0.89 4.28 4.58
CA TYR A 52 0.15 3.26 4.41
C TYR A 52 0.02 2.09 5.38
N ILE A 53 -0.37 2.33 6.64
CA ILE A 53 -0.68 1.25 7.57
C ILE A 53 -1.84 0.41 7.04
N LYS A 54 -2.92 1.03 6.56
CA LYS A 54 -4.05 0.31 5.95
C LYS A 54 -3.63 -0.47 4.71
N GLN A 55 -2.81 0.12 3.86
CA GLN A 55 -2.24 -0.55 2.70
C GLN A 55 -1.46 -1.80 3.13
N PHE A 56 -0.52 -1.66 4.06
CA PHE A 56 0.27 -2.78 4.57
C PHE A 56 -0.61 -3.88 5.19
N LEU A 57 -1.59 -3.52 6.02
CA LEU A 57 -2.53 -4.46 6.64
C LEU A 57 -3.44 -5.17 5.64
N THR A 58 -3.58 -4.63 4.42
CA THR A 58 -4.36 -5.27 3.35
C THR A 58 -3.47 -6.13 2.46
N THR A 59 -2.31 -5.62 2.05
CA THR A 59 -1.42 -6.31 1.12
C THR A 59 -0.69 -7.46 1.78
N TYR A 60 -0.17 -7.29 2.99
CA TYR A 60 0.61 -8.32 3.67
C TYR A 60 -0.17 -9.64 3.89
N PRO A 61 -1.40 -9.64 4.45
CA PRO A 61 -2.18 -10.87 4.55
C PRO A 61 -2.53 -11.46 3.18
N THR A 62 -2.80 -10.61 2.19
CA THR A 62 -3.11 -11.06 0.82
C THR A 62 -1.91 -11.81 0.21
N THR A 63 -0.70 -11.28 0.35
CA THR A 63 0.53 -11.94 -0.10
C THR A 63 0.74 -13.27 0.63
N LEU A 64 0.62 -13.29 1.97
CA LEU A 64 0.76 -14.53 2.74
C LEU A 64 -0.22 -15.62 2.32
N LEU A 65 -1.47 -15.24 1.99
CA LEU A 65 -2.48 -16.18 1.51
C LEU A 65 -2.10 -16.76 0.14
N ILE A 66 -1.77 -15.89 -0.83
CA ILE A 66 -1.42 -16.30 -2.19
C ILE A 66 -0.17 -17.19 -2.18
N GLU A 67 0.90 -16.71 -1.57
CA GLU A 67 2.16 -17.45 -1.53
C GLU A 67 2.06 -18.71 -0.67
N GLY A 68 1.24 -18.69 0.39
CA GLY A 68 1.00 -19.86 1.22
C GLY A 68 0.28 -20.97 0.44
N LEU A 69 -0.69 -20.62 -0.41
CA LEU A 69 -1.33 -21.57 -1.31
C LEU A 69 -0.30 -22.14 -2.30
N ILE A 70 0.54 -21.30 -2.89
CA ILE A 70 1.59 -21.73 -3.83
C ILE A 70 2.63 -22.61 -3.12
N LEU A 71 2.99 -22.30 -1.87
CA LEU A 71 3.91 -23.08 -1.04
C LEU A 71 3.38 -24.52 -0.88
N LEU A 72 2.09 -24.67 -0.60
CA LEU A 72 1.42 -25.97 -0.48
C LEU A 72 1.34 -26.71 -1.83
N LEU A 73 1.05 -26.01 -2.94
CA LEU A 73 1.05 -26.58 -4.29
C LEU A 73 2.45 -27.08 -4.69
N PHE A 74 3.49 -26.39 -4.25
CA PHE A 74 4.88 -26.83 -4.40
C PHE A 74 5.27 -27.93 -3.40
N GLY A 75 4.37 -28.41 -2.55
CA GLY A 75 4.57 -29.54 -1.65
C GLY A 75 5.44 -29.24 -0.44
N PHE A 76 5.63 -27.96 -0.08
CA PHE A 76 6.33 -27.59 1.15
C PHE A 76 5.37 -27.68 2.35
N SER A 77 5.88 -28.13 3.50
CA SER A 77 5.09 -28.13 4.73
C SER A 77 5.05 -26.75 5.35
N LEU A 78 3.86 -26.16 5.47
CA LEU A 78 3.69 -24.89 6.18
C LEU A 78 4.16 -24.99 7.63
N LYS A 79 3.91 -26.11 8.31
CA LYS A 79 4.32 -26.33 9.71
C LYS A 79 5.84 -26.27 9.91
N LYS A 80 6.63 -26.70 8.91
CA LYS A 80 8.09 -26.66 8.99
C LYS A 80 8.68 -25.32 8.54
N ASN A 81 8.00 -24.64 7.62
CA ASN A 81 8.50 -23.43 6.97
C ASN A 81 7.89 -22.13 7.47
N TRP A 82 6.87 -22.16 8.34
CA TRP A 82 6.06 -20.98 8.70
C TRP A 82 6.91 -19.79 9.18
N LYS A 83 7.95 -20.02 10.00
CA LYS A 83 8.81 -18.95 10.52
C LYS A 83 9.54 -18.24 9.38
N SER A 84 10.27 -18.99 8.56
CA SER A 84 10.99 -18.45 7.40
C SER A 84 10.02 -17.77 6.43
N PHE A 85 8.88 -18.42 6.17
CA PHE A 85 7.87 -17.94 5.24
C PHE A 85 7.27 -16.59 5.65
N VAL A 86 6.75 -16.49 6.87
CA VAL A 86 6.15 -15.27 7.41
C VAL A 86 7.20 -14.18 7.56
N LEU A 87 8.39 -14.49 8.08
CA LEU A 87 9.43 -13.48 8.33
C LEU A 87 9.99 -12.89 7.03
N ILE A 88 10.27 -13.71 6.01
CA ILE A 88 10.78 -13.23 4.72
C ILE A 88 9.76 -12.27 4.10
N ASN A 89 8.51 -12.72 3.96
CA ASN A 89 7.41 -11.90 3.44
C ASN A 89 7.20 -10.61 4.24
N LEU A 90 7.31 -10.68 5.58
CA LEU A 90 7.17 -9.50 6.43
C LEU A 90 8.26 -8.48 6.15
N LEU A 91 9.51 -8.93 6.14
CA LEU A 91 10.67 -8.05 5.97
C LEU A 91 10.66 -7.38 4.59
N THR A 92 10.35 -8.13 3.54
CA THR A 92 10.29 -7.60 2.17
C THR A 92 9.11 -6.65 1.98
N GLN A 93 7.93 -6.99 2.50
CA GLN A 93 6.76 -6.12 2.44
C GLN A 93 6.98 -4.81 3.22
N VAL A 94 7.60 -4.88 4.40
CA VAL A 94 7.97 -3.70 5.20
C VAL A 94 8.98 -2.84 4.44
N LEU A 95 10.03 -3.46 3.87
CA LEU A 95 11.04 -2.76 3.07
C LEU A 95 10.40 -2.03 1.88
N LEU A 96 9.57 -2.71 1.09
CA LEU A 96 8.86 -2.11 -0.03
C LEU A 96 7.97 -0.95 0.44
N THR A 97 7.21 -1.15 1.52
CA THR A 97 6.33 -0.11 2.09
C THR A 97 7.11 1.15 2.47
N PHE A 98 8.28 1.01 3.11
CA PHE A 98 9.13 2.15 3.47
C PHE A 98 9.69 2.87 2.25
N ILE A 99 10.09 2.13 1.22
CA ILE A 99 10.63 2.70 -0.03
C ILE A 99 9.56 3.52 -0.74
N ILE A 100 8.36 2.97 -0.90
CA ILE A 100 7.23 3.65 -1.55
C ILE A 100 6.76 4.85 -0.73
N PHE A 101 6.69 4.72 0.60
CA PHE A 101 6.42 5.84 1.50
C PHE A 101 7.44 6.97 1.34
N GLY A 102 8.73 6.64 1.31
CA GLY A 102 9.81 7.61 1.10
C GLY A 102 9.72 8.30 -0.26
N ALA A 103 9.42 7.54 -1.32
CA ALA A 103 9.21 8.09 -2.66
C ALA A 103 8.01 9.04 -2.71
N MET A 104 6.86 8.65 -2.13
CA MET A 104 5.70 9.54 -2.02
C MET A 104 5.99 10.80 -1.22
N TYR A 105 6.66 10.67 -0.08
CA TYR A 105 6.95 11.79 0.80
C TYR A 105 7.88 12.83 0.16
N LYS A 106 8.85 12.38 -0.65
CA LYS A 106 9.86 13.26 -1.27
C LYS A 106 9.47 13.76 -2.66
N GLN A 107 8.81 12.93 -3.46
CA GLN A 107 8.63 13.15 -4.90
C GLN A 107 7.16 13.04 -5.37
N GLY A 108 6.23 12.77 -4.45
CA GLY A 108 4.80 12.66 -4.75
C GLY A 108 4.36 11.29 -5.27
N SER A 109 3.06 11.16 -5.55
CA SER A 109 2.40 9.89 -5.91
C SER A 109 2.90 9.28 -7.22
N MET A 110 3.22 10.10 -8.22
CA MET A 110 3.67 9.61 -9.53
C MET A 110 5.03 8.89 -9.44
N ALA A 111 5.95 9.45 -8.65
CA ALA A 111 7.24 8.83 -8.40
C ALA A 111 7.09 7.49 -7.69
N ALA A 112 6.19 7.39 -6.72
CA ALA A 112 5.95 6.15 -5.99
C ALA A 112 5.44 5.01 -6.88
N ILE A 113 4.56 5.29 -7.84
CA ILE A 113 4.13 4.30 -8.85
C ILE A 113 5.30 3.90 -9.75
N PHE A 114 6.11 4.87 -10.19
CA PHE A 114 7.27 4.62 -11.03
C PHE A 114 8.32 3.73 -10.34
N PHE A 115 8.55 3.95 -9.04
CA PHE A 115 9.47 3.14 -8.24
C PHE A 115 8.89 1.79 -7.81
N TYR A 116 7.56 1.61 -7.81
CA TYR A 116 6.94 0.35 -7.38
C TYR A 116 7.45 -0.87 -8.15
N ILE A 117 7.37 -0.85 -9.48
CA ILE A 117 7.74 -2.00 -10.32
C ILE A 117 9.24 -2.36 -10.22
N PRO A 118 10.19 -1.41 -10.35
CA PRO A 118 11.61 -1.72 -10.19
C PRO A 118 11.95 -2.32 -8.82
N PHE A 119 11.34 -1.82 -7.75
CA PHE A 119 11.60 -2.33 -6.41
C PHE A 119 10.98 -3.70 -6.17
N GLU A 120 9.82 -4.01 -6.75
CA GLU A 120 9.25 -5.37 -6.75
C GLU A 120 10.21 -6.38 -7.41
N ILE A 121 10.90 -6.01 -8.49
CA ILE A 121 11.92 -6.87 -9.11
C ILE A 121 13.10 -7.10 -8.15
N ILE A 122 13.52 -6.07 -7.41
CA ILE A 122 14.58 -6.20 -6.40
C ILE A 122 14.13 -7.12 -5.26
N ILE A 123 12.89 -6.96 -4.78
CA ILE A 123 12.28 -7.82 -3.76
C ILE A 123 12.25 -9.27 -4.22
N LEU A 124 11.78 -9.55 -5.45
CA LEU A 124 11.79 -10.88 -6.04
C LEU A 124 13.18 -11.54 -6.01
N ILE A 125 14.24 -10.79 -6.32
CA ILE A 125 15.62 -11.29 -6.27
C ILE A 125 16.02 -11.60 -4.82
N ILE A 126 15.69 -10.72 -3.88
CA ILE A 126 15.97 -10.90 -2.45
C ILE A 126 15.24 -12.14 -1.92
N GLU A 127 13.94 -12.25 -2.16
CA GLU A 127 13.12 -13.39 -1.72
C GLU A 127 13.59 -14.70 -2.32
N THR A 128 13.94 -14.72 -3.61
CA THR A 128 14.51 -15.92 -4.24
C THR A 128 15.78 -16.38 -3.52
N LYS A 129 16.67 -15.46 -3.13
CA LYS A 129 17.89 -15.78 -2.37
C LYS A 129 17.55 -16.26 -0.96
N LEU A 130 16.61 -15.60 -0.29
CA LEU A 130 16.22 -15.93 1.09
C LEU A 130 15.49 -17.29 1.15
N PHE A 131 14.49 -17.53 0.30
CA PHE A 131 13.76 -18.79 0.26
C PHE A 131 14.62 -19.97 -0.16
N LYS A 132 15.54 -19.78 -1.12
CA LYS A 132 16.56 -20.79 -1.44
C LYS A 132 17.29 -21.25 -0.16
N LYS A 133 17.68 -20.29 0.69
CA LYS A 133 18.49 -20.52 1.89
C LYS A 133 17.69 -21.03 3.09
N TYR A 134 16.50 -20.49 3.33
CA TYR A 134 15.77 -20.65 4.59
C TYR A 134 14.53 -21.53 4.52
N LEU A 135 14.01 -21.85 3.32
CA LEU A 135 13.05 -22.95 3.23
C LEU A 135 13.78 -24.26 3.49
N VAL A 136 13.12 -25.11 4.26
CA VAL A 136 13.50 -26.49 4.48
C VAL A 136 12.71 -27.36 3.52
N GLU A 137 13.21 -28.57 3.26
CA GLU A 137 12.65 -29.55 2.32
C GLU A 137 12.97 -29.23 0.85
N HIS A 138 12.94 -30.28 0.02
CA HIS A 138 13.17 -30.22 -1.42
C HIS A 138 14.54 -29.65 -1.86
N SER A 139 14.79 -29.72 -3.17
CA SER A 139 16.02 -29.22 -3.79
C SER A 139 16.06 -27.69 -3.85
N GLU A 140 17.27 -27.11 -3.93
CA GLU A 140 17.44 -25.67 -4.12
C GLU A 140 16.73 -25.15 -5.36
N SER A 141 16.67 -25.95 -6.43
CA SER A 141 15.98 -25.60 -7.67
C SER A 141 14.49 -25.40 -7.40
N ARG A 142 13.85 -26.34 -6.71
CA ARG A 142 12.41 -26.25 -6.37
C ARG A 142 12.10 -25.05 -5.47
N ARG A 143 12.97 -24.73 -4.50
CA ARG A 143 12.83 -23.54 -3.64
C ARG A 143 12.91 -22.24 -4.43
N LYS A 144 13.84 -22.16 -5.40
CA LYS A 144 13.97 -21.00 -6.29
C LYS A 144 12.75 -20.85 -7.20
N THR A 145 12.29 -21.94 -7.82
CA THR A 145 11.08 -21.92 -8.67
C THR A 145 9.85 -21.52 -7.86
N PHE A 146 9.69 -22.05 -6.64
CA PHE A 146 8.64 -21.61 -5.72
C PHE A 146 8.69 -20.11 -5.50
N ALA A 147 9.84 -19.57 -5.08
CA ALA A 147 9.98 -18.14 -4.77
C ALA A 147 9.60 -17.26 -5.97
N ILE A 148 10.10 -17.61 -7.16
CA ILE A 148 9.81 -16.88 -8.38
C ILE A 148 8.32 -16.91 -8.73
N VAL A 149 7.71 -18.09 -8.73
CA VAL A 149 6.29 -18.25 -9.07
C VAL A 149 5.39 -17.56 -8.05
N ALA A 150 5.67 -17.74 -6.75
CA ALA A 150 4.91 -17.14 -5.66
C ALA A 150 4.91 -15.61 -5.76
N ASN A 151 6.10 -15.01 -5.90
CA ASN A 151 6.25 -13.56 -6.00
C ASN A 151 5.59 -12.99 -7.26
N ILE A 152 5.76 -13.63 -8.42
CA ILE A 152 5.14 -13.16 -9.68
C ILE A 152 3.62 -13.18 -9.56
N VAL A 153 3.05 -14.26 -9.04
CA VAL A 153 1.59 -14.37 -8.88
C VAL A 153 1.08 -13.33 -7.88
N SER A 154 1.74 -13.16 -6.72
CA SER A 154 1.41 -12.14 -5.73
C SER A 154 1.47 -10.73 -6.33
N PHE A 155 2.53 -10.41 -7.07
CA PHE A 155 2.69 -9.13 -7.76
C PHE A 155 1.55 -8.86 -8.77
N LEU A 156 1.23 -9.85 -9.61
CA LEU A 156 0.14 -9.72 -10.59
C LEU A 156 -1.21 -9.46 -9.91
N VAL A 157 -1.51 -10.19 -8.82
CA VAL A 157 -2.73 -9.96 -8.04
C VAL A 157 -2.73 -8.56 -7.41
N GLY A 158 -1.59 -8.11 -6.88
CA GLY A 158 -1.43 -6.75 -6.36
C GLY A 158 -1.72 -5.67 -7.41
N VAL A 159 -1.13 -5.80 -8.60
CA VAL A 159 -1.36 -4.87 -9.72
C VAL A 159 -2.83 -4.87 -10.16
N ILE A 160 -3.45 -6.04 -10.29
CA ILE A 160 -4.88 -6.15 -10.64
C ILE A 160 -5.74 -5.46 -9.58
N GLY A 161 -5.42 -5.65 -8.30
CA GLY A 161 -6.08 -4.96 -7.19
C GLY A 161 -6.00 -3.43 -7.34
N ILE A 162 -4.79 -2.90 -7.56
CA ILE A 162 -4.57 -1.45 -7.77
C ILE A 162 -5.40 -0.94 -8.96
N LEU A 163 -5.40 -1.64 -10.09
CA LEU A 163 -6.15 -1.25 -11.28
C LEU A 163 -7.67 -1.28 -11.06
N TYR A 164 -8.18 -2.25 -10.29
CA TYR A 164 -9.60 -2.36 -9.98
C TYR A 164 -10.06 -1.25 -9.03
N TYR A 165 -9.28 -0.94 -7.98
CA TYR A 165 -9.61 0.13 -7.04
C TYR A 165 -9.42 1.53 -7.62
N SER A 166 -8.52 1.72 -8.59
CA SER A 166 -8.31 3.01 -9.27
C SER A 166 -9.48 3.43 -10.18
N LYS A 167 -10.35 2.49 -10.57
CA LYS A 167 -11.53 2.76 -11.43
C LYS A 167 -12.81 3.15 -10.68
N ARG A 168 -12.81 3.16 -9.34
CA ARG A 168 -13.96 3.57 -8.51
C ARG A 168 -13.66 4.86 -7.76
#